data_AF-A0A838Q811-F1
#
_entry.id   AF-A0A838Q811-F1
#
_cell.length_a   1.000
_cell.length_b   1.000
_cell.length_c   1.000
_cell.angle_alpha   90.00
_cell.angle_beta   90.00
_cell.angle_gamma   90.00
#
_symmetry.space_group_name_H-M   'P 1'
#
loop_
_entity.id
_entity.type
_entity.pdbx_description
1 polymer ?
#
loop_
_entity_poly.entity_id
_entity_poly.type
_entity_poly.pdbx_seq_one_letter_code
_entity_poly.pdbx_strand_id
1 'polypeptide(L)' 'MTLALACSGTQRAKGPPGPKLVVLIVVDQLPTWVFERDRKLFTGGFARMLREGGYVASAELPHANPFTAPGHAVIG' A
#
# COMPACT_ATOMS: atom_id res chain seq x y z
N MET A 1 43.71 -38.53 13.60
CA MET A 1 42.88 -37.92 12.53
C MET A 1 41.71 -37.22 13.18
N THR A 2 41.89 -35.95 13.53
CA THR A 2 40.84 -35.14 14.19
C THR A 2 40.08 -34.41 13.10
N LEU A 3 38.83 -34.81 12.87
CA LEU A 3 37.95 -34.18 11.91
C LEU A 3 37.20 -33.04 12.63
N ALA A 4 37.51 -31.80 12.31
CA ALA A 4 36.79 -30.63 12.82
C ALA A 4 35.57 -30.36 11.92
N LEU A 5 34.38 -30.47 12.49
CA LEU A 5 33.12 -30.15 11.83
C LEU A 5 32.90 -28.64 11.88
N ALA A 6 33.07 -27.95 10.74
CA ALA A 6 32.79 -26.53 10.62
C ALA A 6 31.30 -26.31 10.34
N CYS A 7 30.54 -25.84 11.34
CA CYS A 7 29.19 -25.33 11.14
C CYS A 7 29.26 -24.02 10.34
N SER A 8 29.04 -24.11 9.03
CA SER A 8 28.83 -22.94 8.18
C SER A 8 27.44 -22.38 8.44
N GLY A 9 27.33 -21.48 9.43
CA GLY A 9 26.13 -20.68 9.65
C GLY A 9 25.94 -19.73 8.47
N THR A 10 24.89 -19.96 7.67
CA THR A 10 24.51 -19.06 6.58
C THR A 10 24.10 -17.72 7.18
N GLN A 11 24.96 -16.70 7.11
CA GLN A 11 24.59 -15.34 7.49
C GLN A 11 23.51 -14.84 6.53
N ARG A 12 22.27 -14.77 7.03
CA ARG A 12 21.16 -14.16 6.28
C ARG A 12 21.47 -12.68 6.11
N ALA A 13 21.75 -12.27 4.88
CA ALA A 13 21.95 -10.87 4.55
C ALA A 13 20.75 -10.05 5.05
N LYS A 14 21.04 -9.00 5.82
CA LYS A 14 20.02 -8.08 6.31
C LYS A 14 19.44 -7.36 5.09
N GLY A 15 18.17 -7.61 4.79
CA GLY A 15 17.48 -6.96 3.68
C GLY A 15 17.55 -5.43 3.80
N PRO A 16 17.32 -4.71 2.69
CA PRO A 16 17.31 -3.25 2.71
C PRO A 16 16.38 -2.74 3.82
N PRO A 17 16.73 -1.63 4.49
CA PRO A 17 15.90 -1.09 5.55
C PRO A 17 14.52 -0.76 4.99
N GLY A 18 13.49 -1.42 5.53
CA GLY A 18 12.09 -1.13 5.20
C GLY A 18 11.64 0.24 5.72
N PRO A 19 10.45 0.70 5.30
CA PRO A 19 9.90 1.97 5.76
C PRO A 19 9.75 2.00 7.28
N LYS A 20 10.12 3.13 7.90
CA LYS A 20 10.00 3.35 9.35
C LYS A 20 8.61 3.83 9.77
N LEU A 21 7.84 4.35 8.81
CA LEU A 21 6.48 4.83 8.98
C LEU A 21 5.68 4.47 7.73
N VAL A 22 4.47 3.96 7.96
CA VAL A 22 3.45 3.77 6.93
C VAL A 22 2.27 4.65 7.30
N VAL A 23 1.76 5.42 6.35
CA VAL A 23 0.58 6.27 6.53
C VAL A 23 -0.53 5.72 5.65
N LEU A 24 -1.60 5.22 6.26
CA LEU A 24 -2.82 4.83 5.57
C LEU A 24 -3.79 6.02 5.58
N ILE A 25 -4.23 6.43 4.40
CA ILE A 25 -5.19 7.54 4.23
C ILE A 25 -6.43 6.98 3.54
N VAL A 26 -7.58 7.10 4.20
CA VAL A 26 -8.89 6.80 3.64
C VAL A 26 -9.66 8.11 3.53
N VAL A 27 -10.10 8.45 2.31
CA VAL A 27 -10.94 9.63 2.07
C VAL A 27 -12.38 9.14 1.96
N ASP A 28 -13.21 9.48 2.95
CA ASP A 28 -14.62 9.06 2.96
C ASP A 28 -15.36 9.64 1.74
N GLN A 29 -16.25 8.84 1.16
CA GLN A 29 -17.08 9.20 0.01
C GLN A 29 -16.30 9.71 -1.23
N LEU A 30 -15.11 9.20 -1.52
CA LEU A 30 -14.35 9.52 -2.75
C LEU A 30 -14.41 8.38 -3.79
N PRO A 31 -15.48 8.29 -4.61
CA PRO A 31 -15.59 7.26 -5.65
C PRO A 31 -14.67 7.54 -6.85
N THR A 32 -14.26 6.47 -7.55
CA THR A 32 -13.36 6.54 -8.71
C THR A 32 -13.84 7.51 -9.79
N TRP A 33 -15.14 7.57 -10.09
CA TRP A 33 -15.64 8.46 -11.15
C TRP A 33 -15.47 9.95 -10.84
N VAL A 34 -15.59 10.36 -9.57
CA VAL A 34 -15.33 11.75 -9.16
C VAL A 34 -13.83 12.02 -9.24
N PHE A 35 -13.02 11.08 -8.75
CA PHE A 35 -11.57 11.18 -8.78
C PHE A 35 -11.03 11.33 -10.22
N GLU A 36 -11.52 10.52 -11.16
CA GLU A 36 -11.10 10.56 -12.57
C GLU A 36 -11.59 11.80 -13.30
N ARG A 37 -12.84 12.25 -13.04
CA ARG A 37 -13.39 13.48 -13.63
C ARG A 37 -12.49 14.68 -13.37
N ASP A 38 -11.98 14.80 -12.14
CA ASP A 38 -11.22 15.96 -11.68
C ASP A 38 -9.70 15.73 -11.72
N ARG A 39 -9.24 14.56 -12.17
CA ARG A 39 -7.82 14.15 -12.15
C ARG A 39 -6.87 15.17 -12.77
N LYS A 40 -7.28 15.80 -13.86
CA LYS A 40 -6.50 16.83 -14.56
C LYS A 40 -6.27 18.12 -13.75
N LEU A 41 -7.06 18.33 -12.69
CA LEU A 41 -6.98 19.49 -11.81
C LEU A 41 -5.99 19.27 -10.66
N PHE A 42 -5.53 18.03 -10.43
CA PHE A 42 -4.62 17.75 -9.32
C PHE A 42 -3.22 18.28 -9.60
N THR A 43 -2.73 19.11 -8.68
CA THR A 43 -1.36 19.65 -8.72
C THR A 43 -0.54 19.27 -7.47
N GLY A 44 -1.19 18.89 -6.37
CA GLY A 44 -0.58 18.59 -5.08
C GLY A 44 -0.42 17.10 -4.77
N GLY A 45 -0.81 16.69 -3.56
CA GLY A 45 -0.59 15.34 -3.02
C GLY A 45 -1.10 14.21 -3.92
N PHE A 46 -2.35 14.30 -4.42
CA PHE A 46 -2.87 13.31 -5.37
C PHE A 46 -2.03 13.24 -6.65
N ALA A 47 -1.60 14.38 -7.20
CA ALA A 47 -0.77 14.40 -8.40
C ALA A 47 0.59 13.72 -8.16
N ARG A 48 1.19 13.91 -6.98
CA ARG A 48 2.41 13.22 -6.58
C ARG A 48 2.19 11.71 -6.51
N MET A 49 1.16 11.25 -5.80
CA MET A 49 0.85 9.83 -5.65
C MET A 49 0.59 9.15 -7.00
N LEU A 50 -0.07 9.83 -7.95
CA LEU A 50 -0.32 9.30 -9.28
C LEU A 50 0.94 9.23 -10.18
N ARG A 51 1.93 10.10 -9.95
CA ARG A 51 3.19 10.10 -10.73
C ARG A 51 4.23 9.14 -10.17
N GLU A 52 4.33 9.07 -8.85
CA GLU A 52 5.41 8.36 -8.14
C GLU A 52 4.96 7.01 -7.56
N GLY A 53 3.66 6.79 -7.43
CA GLY A 53 3.07 5.62 -6.79
C GLY A 53 2.38 4.66 -7.74
N GLY A 54 1.77 3.62 -7.16
CA GLY A 54 0.86 2.73 -7.86
C GLY A 54 -0.57 3.26 -7.82
N TYR A 55 -1.30 3.10 -8.92
CA TYR A 55 -2.71 3.49 -9.02
C TYR A 55 -3.55 2.32 -9.56
N VAL A 56 -4.59 1.97 -8.81
CA VAL A 56 -5.56 0.92 -9.18
C VAL A 56 -6.91 1.60 -9.41
N ALA A 57 -7.30 1.74 -10.68
CA ALA A 57 -8.55 2.43 -11.05
C ALA A 57 -9.80 1.59 -10.75
N SER A 58 -9.69 0.26 -10.87
CA SER A 58 -10.80 -0.68 -10.71
C SER A 58 -10.67 -1.49 -9.43
N ALA A 59 -10.72 -0.81 -8.29
CA ALA A 59 -10.83 -1.45 -6.99
C ALA A 59 -12.31 -1.59 -6.61
N GLU A 60 -12.69 -2.75 -6.09
CA GLU A 60 -14.07 -3.06 -5.71
C GLU A 60 -14.17 -3.29 -4.20
N LEU A 61 -15.30 -2.89 -3.62
CA LEU A 61 -15.71 -3.35 -2.29
C LEU A 61 -16.58 -4.60 -2.50
N PRO A 62 -16.08 -5.82 -2.24
CA PRO A 62 -16.78 -7.06 -2.55
C PRO A 62 -17.87 -7.39 -1.51
N HIS A 63 -18.66 -6.40 -1.13
CA HIS A 63 -19.77 -6.51 -0.18
C HIS A 63 -20.89 -5.53 -0.53
N ALA A 64 -22.12 -5.89 -0.19
CA ALA A 64 -23.30 -5.13 -0.57
C ALA A 64 -23.52 -3.84 0.25
N ASN A 65 -22.83 -3.66 1.38
CA ASN A 65 -23.05 -2.56 2.30
C ASN A 65 -21.91 -1.52 2.26
N PRO A 66 -21.96 -0.51 1.36
CA PRO A 66 -20.89 0.48 1.19
C PRO A 66 -20.98 1.61 2.24
N PHE A 67 -21.12 1.26 3.51
CA PHE A 67 -21.11 2.22 4.61
C PHE A 67 -19.70 2.43 5.15
N THR A 68 -19.48 3.58 5.80
CA THR A 68 -18.19 3.98 6.36
C THR A 68 -17.58 2.87 7.23
N ALA A 69 -18.34 2.29 8.16
CA ALA A 69 -17.81 1.28 9.07
C ALA A 69 -17.37 -0.03 8.37
N PRO A 70 -18.21 -0.73 7.58
CA PRO A 70 -17.77 -1.87 6.78
C PRO A 70 -16.60 -1.57 5.84
N GLY A 71 -16.58 -0.39 5.21
CA GLY A 71 -15.51 0.03 4.29
C GLY A 71 -14.16 0.19 4.98
N HIS A 72 -14.12 0.79 6.17
CA HIS A 72 -12.87 0.90 6.94
C HIS A 72 -12.43 -0.46 7.51
N ALA A 73 -13.38 -1.30 7.92
CA ALA A 73 -13.09 -2.61 8.52
C ALA A 73 -12.38 -3.58 7.57
N VAL A 74 -12.48 -3.41 6.24
CA VAL A 74 -11.81 -4.28 5.26
C VAL A 74 -10.42 -3.80 4.83
N ILE A 75 -10.03 -2.57 5.17
CA ILE A 75 -8.73 -1.98 4.81
C ILE A 75 -7.69 -2.21 5.92
N GLY A 76 -8.14 -2.25 7.17
CA GLY A 76 -7.31 -2.38 8.39
C GLY A 76 -6.87 -3.80 8.70
#